data_AF-A0A9D8V6Q1-F1
#
_entry.id   AF-A0A9D8V6Q1-F1
#
_cell.length_a   1.000
_cell.length_b   1.000
_cell.length_c   1.000
_cell.angle_alpha   90.00
_cell.angle_beta   90.00
_cell.angle_gamma   90.00
#
_symmetry.space_group_name_H-M   'P 1'
#
loop_
_entity.id
_entity.type
_entity.pdbx_description
1 polymer ?
#
loop_
_entity_poly.entity_id
_entity_poly.type
_entity_poly.pdbx_seq_one_letter_code
_entity_poly.pdbx_strand_id
1 'polypeptide(L)'
;MSAAFSQALPHLGAALVVVYLVSSVFQTFGLGQRARQIIAAALFISLLVPVAEYNLTHYIRVLTGDLSITGLVIFSLALLKDLTPLRAISQSQLLEICVVIVITGLLLYPTALGLTYFDLYRFGFYPVVLGPVLFVVFAGTAWCGRSVTASLIAFCFIAFSLGFLESDNLWDYLIDPVVTIYCLTLVIRHRNNLPKFVLSQQQIETMAAMTIATFLFFSIYLAKFNEPSFRYEFTIEDGFVEWCTVVVLFVTMMVCAKRFWRLRQVRSGLFLTVTALLTLLCLFGAGEEISWGQRIFGIETPDYLKDRNAQGELGLHNLVVEIDGERVKINKLIFGTGLAIALSIYAFIATPLYRRNARVRHFFNHIAAPMPRNYHIIGYLFVVATVELLIDSGKRGEMTEFAGSIVFALNVIYPYNPEIFDPKRSL
;
A
#
# COMPACT_ATOMS: atom_id res chain seq x y z
N MET A 1 -17.05 20.31 -15.16
CA MET A 1 -16.20 21.52 -15.36
C MET A 1 -16.19 21.89 -16.84
N SER A 2 -15.88 23.14 -17.20
CA SER A 2 -15.71 23.50 -18.61
C SER A 2 -14.42 22.90 -19.17
N ALA A 3 -14.49 22.29 -20.37
CA ALA A 3 -13.32 21.77 -21.10
C ALA A 3 -12.18 22.79 -21.25
N ALA A 4 -12.49 24.09 -21.20
CA ALA A 4 -11.50 25.17 -21.20
C ALA A 4 -10.55 25.14 -19.98
N PHE A 5 -11.01 24.69 -18.81
CA PHE A 5 -10.17 24.64 -17.60
C PHE A 5 -9.15 23.50 -17.67
N SER A 6 -9.60 22.30 -18.07
CA SER A 6 -8.72 21.14 -18.24
C SER A 6 -7.67 21.36 -19.33
N GLN A 7 -8.01 22.12 -20.38
CA GLN A 7 -7.05 22.53 -21.41
C GLN A 7 -6.07 23.60 -20.94
N ALA A 8 -6.51 24.56 -20.11
CA ALA A 8 -5.66 25.66 -19.67
C ALA A 8 -4.66 25.25 -18.57
N LEU A 9 -5.06 24.38 -17.64
CA LEU A 9 -4.27 24.03 -16.46
C LEU A 9 -2.87 23.47 -16.78
N PRO A 10 -2.69 22.58 -17.77
CA PRO A 10 -1.37 22.14 -18.19
C PRO A 10 -0.43 23.26 -18.68
N HIS A 11 -0.96 24.27 -19.38
CA HIS A 11 -0.18 25.43 -19.82
C HIS A 11 0.28 26.27 -18.64
N LEU A 12 -0.59 26.46 -17.64
CA LEU A 12 -0.23 27.13 -16.38
C LEU A 12 0.87 26.36 -15.63
N GLY A 13 0.78 25.03 -15.61
CA GLY A 13 1.80 24.16 -15.03
C GLY A 13 3.17 24.30 -15.70
N ALA A 14 3.21 24.22 -17.03
CA ALA A 14 4.46 24.40 -17.78
C ALA A 14 5.08 25.79 -17.54
N ALA A 15 4.26 26.85 -17.53
CA ALA A 15 4.73 28.20 -17.23
C ALA A 15 5.30 28.30 -15.81
N LEU A 16 4.64 27.67 -14.83
CA LEU A 16 5.05 27.67 -13.43
C LEU A 16 6.44 27.05 -13.24
N VAL A 17 6.74 25.92 -13.91
CA VAL A 17 8.07 25.27 -13.83
C VAL A 17 9.15 26.20 -14.34
N VAL A 18 8.95 26.81 -15.52
CA VAL A 18 9.94 27.71 -16.12
C VAL A 18 10.16 28.95 -15.26
N VAL A 19 9.08 29.56 -14.77
CA VAL A 19 9.17 30.73 -13.89
C VAL A 19 9.89 30.40 -12.60
N TYR A 20 9.62 29.24 -12.00
CA TYR A 20 10.35 28.78 -10.81
C TYR A 20 11.85 28.59 -11.09
N LEU A 21 12.22 27.89 -12.16
CA LEU A 21 13.62 27.65 -12.52
C LEU A 21 14.36 28.98 -12.73
N VAL A 22 13.78 29.89 -13.51
CA VAL A 22 14.38 31.20 -13.80
C VAL A 22 14.46 32.06 -12.53
N SER A 23 13.41 32.08 -11.71
CA SER A 23 13.41 32.79 -10.42
C SER A 23 14.50 32.27 -9.49
N SER A 24 14.69 30.94 -9.41
CA SER A 24 15.72 30.31 -8.59
C SER A 24 17.14 30.70 -9.01
N VAL A 25 17.37 30.87 -10.33
CA VAL A 25 18.62 31.39 -10.89
C VAL A 25 18.80 32.87 -10.53
N PHE A 26 17.76 33.70 -10.64
CA PHE A 26 17.84 35.12 -10.26
C PHE A 26 18.12 35.37 -8.78
N GLN A 27 17.82 34.40 -7.90
CA GLN A 27 18.24 34.50 -6.50
C GLN A 27 19.76 34.52 -6.34
N THR A 28 20.51 33.79 -7.19
CA THR A 28 21.97 33.72 -7.09
C THR A 28 22.64 35.03 -7.51
N PHE A 29 21.95 35.83 -8.34
CA PHE A 29 22.40 37.16 -8.78
C PHE A 29 22.05 38.30 -7.81
N GLY A 30 21.46 38.00 -6.64
CA GLY A 30 21.21 39.01 -5.60
C GLY A 30 20.11 40.04 -5.94
N LEU A 31 19.22 39.73 -6.89
CA LEU A 31 18.13 40.63 -7.29
C LEU A 31 17.14 40.88 -6.13
N GLY A 32 16.76 42.15 -5.95
CA GLY A 32 15.76 42.56 -4.97
C GLY A 32 14.41 41.86 -5.17
N GLN A 33 13.67 41.64 -4.08
CA GLN A 33 12.42 40.88 -4.08
C GLN A 33 11.37 41.40 -5.08
N ARG A 34 11.17 42.73 -5.14
CA ARG A 34 10.22 43.36 -6.09
C ARG A 34 10.63 43.12 -7.54
N ALA A 35 11.92 43.21 -7.87
CA ALA A 35 12.41 42.93 -9.21
C ALA A 35 12.13 41.47 -9.60
N ARG A 36 12.41 40.53 -8.69
CA ARG A 36 12.12 39.10 -8.91
C ARG A 36 10.62 38.84 -9.13
N GLN A 37 9.74 39.49 -8.35
CA GLN A 37 8.29 39.38 -8.53
C GLN A 37 7.83 39.90 -9.91
N ILE A 38 8.32 41.07 -10.32
CA ILE A 38 7.97 41.66 -11.63
C ILE A 38 8.47 40.77 -12.76
N ILE A 39 9.72 40.30 -12.69
CA ILE A 39 10.29 39.42 -13.72
C ILE A 39 9.51 38.10 -13.79
N ALA A 40 9.20 37.49 -12.63
CA ALA A 40 8.42 36.25 -12.60
C ALA A 40 7.02 36.44 -13.21
N ALA A 41 6.32 37.54 -12.88
CA ALA A 41 5.01 37.84 -13.44
C ALA A 41 5.07 38.11 -14.96
N ALA A 42 6.04 38.91 -15.41
CA ALA A 42 6.24 39.20 -16.82
C ALA A 42 6.57 37.93 -17.62
N LEU A 43 7.46 37.09 -17.09
CA LEU A 43 7.81 35.81 -17.69
C LEU A 43 6.61 34.87 -17.78
N PHE A 44 5.85 34.74 -16.68
CA PHE A 44 4.65 33.89 -16.64
C PHE A 44 3.63 34.30 -17.70
N ILE A 45 3.34 35.61 -17.82
CA ILE A 45 2.43 36.13 -18.84
C ILE A 45 2.99 35.85 -20.24
N SER A 46 4.27 36.15 -20.48
CA SER A 46 4.88 35.96 -21.80
C SER A 46 4.84 34.52 -22.29
N LEU A 47 4.94 33.53 -21.39
CA LEU A 47 4.88 32.10 -21.71
C LEU A 47 3.48 31.64 -22.15
N LEU A 48 2.44 32.36 -21.73
CA LEU A 48 1.05 32.08 -22.08
C LEU A 48 0.59 32.83 -23.34
N VAL A 49 1.39 33.76 -23.85
CA VAL A 49 1.10 34.45 -25.11
C VAL A 49 1.40 33.52 -26.29
N PRO A 50 0.48 33.38 -27.26
CA PRO A 50 0.72 32.59 -28.46
C PRO A 50 1.90 33.15 -29.28
N VAL A 51 2.79 32.26 -29.72
CA VAL A 51 3.83 32.55 -30.71
C VAL A 51 3.51 31.74 -31.96
N ALA A 52 3.06 32.43 -33.01
CA ALA A 52 2.44 31.81 -34.18
C ALA A 52 1.18 30.98 -33.80
N GLU A 53 1.17 29.67 -34.02
CA GLU A 53 0.00 28.81 -33.81
C GLU A 53 -0.13 28.28 -32.36
N TYR A 54 0.95 28.30 -31.57
CA TYR A 54 0.99 27.69 -30.24
C TYR A 54 1.61 28.61 -29.18
N ASN A 55 1.19 28.46 -27.92
CA ASN A 55 1.85 29.13 -26.80
C ASN A 55 3.25 28.54 -26.57
N LEU A 56 4.19 29.33 -26.04
CA LEU A 56 5.54 28.82 -25.73
C LEU A 56 5.51 27.66 -24.72
N THR A 57 4.50 27.67 -23.84
CA THR A 57 4.19 26.55 -22.93
C THR A 57 3.86 25.24 -23.64
N HIS A 58 3.32 25.26 -24.86
CA HIS A 58 3.01 24.04 -25.61
C HIS A 58 4.29 23.24 -25.90
N TYR A 59 5.35 23.92 -26.34
CA TYR A 59 6.66 23.28 -26.59
C TYR A 59 7.29 22.72 -25.32
N ILE A 60 7.09 23.40 -24.18
CA ILE A 60 7.56 22.91 -22.88
C ILE A 60 6.78 21.66 -22.47
N ARG A 61 5.45 21.66 -22.63
CA ARG A 61 4.59 20.49 -22.35
C ARG A 61 5.03 19.25 -23.13
N VAL A 62 5.47 19.42 -24.38
CA VAL A 62 6.00 18.29 -25.18
C VAL A 62 7.22 17.64 -24.50
N LEU A 63 8.05 18.41 -23.81
CA LEU A 63 9.25 17.89 -23.14
C LEU A 63 8.96 17.38 -21.73
N THR A 64 8.11 18.08 -20.97
CA THR A 64 7.87 17.79 -19.56
C THR A 64 6.69 16.85 -19.31
N GLY A 65 5.80 16.70 -20.29
CA GLY A 65 4.44 16.25 -20.05
C GLY A 65 3.64 17.28 -19.24
N ASP A 66 2.44 16.87 -18.85
CA ASP A 66 1.57 17.65 -17.97
C ASP A 66 1.97 17.45 -16.51
N LEU A 67 1.96 18.54 -15.73
CA LEU A 67 2.23 18.45 -14.30
C LEU A 67 1.06 17.81 -13.56
N SER A 68 1.40 16.98 -12.57
CA SER A 68 0.43 16.49 -11.60
C SER A 68 -0.08 17.61 -10.71
N ILE A 69 -1.23 17.40 -10.06
CA ILE A 69 -1.77 18.34 -9.07
C ILE A 69 -0.76 18.54 -7.92
N THR A 70 -0.08 17.46 -7.51
CA THR A 70 1.02 17.53 -6.56
C THR A 70 2.17 18.41 -7.06
N GLY A 71 2.57 18.27 -8.32
CA GLY A 71 3.57 19.11 -8.97
C GLY A 71 3.17 20.58 -8.97
N LEU A 72 1.93 20.89 -9.40
CA LEU A 72 1.37 22.24 -9.39
C LEU A 72 1.43 22.86 -7.98
N VAL A 73 1.01 22.12 -6.95
CA VAL A 73 1.05 22.60 -5.56
C VAL A 73 2.49 22.84 -5.09
N ILE A 74 3.40 21.87 -5.30
CA ILE A 74 4.79 21.98 -4.82
C ILE A 74 5.52 23.15 -5.51
N PHE A 75 5.42 23.28 -6.83
CA PHE A 75 6.06 24.38 -7.55
C PHE A 75 5.44 25.74 -7.21
N SER A 76 4.13 25.80 -6.96
CA SER A 76 3.47 27.04 -6.51
C SER A 76 3.96 27.46 -5.13
N LEU A 77 4.10 26.51 -4.19
CA LEU A 77 4.64 26.77 -2.85
C LEU A 77 6.12 27.16 -2.90
N ALA A 78 6.90 26.52 -3.77
CA ALA A 78 8.31 26.84 -3.96
C ALA A 78 8.49 28.26 -4.54
N LEU A 79 7.73 28.62 -5.57
CA LEU A 79 7.74 29.96 -6.14
C LEU A 79 7.24 31.01 -5.14
N LEU A 80 6.19 30.72 -4.37
CA LEU A 80 5.68 31.63 -3.33
C LEU A 80 6.74 31.92 -2.27
N LYS A 81 7.46 30.89 -1.83
CA LYS A 81 8.58 31.02 -0.88
C LYS A 81 9.74 31.85 -1.45
N ASP A 82 9.98 31.75 -2.75
CA ASP A 82 11.05 32.48 -3.42
C ASP A 82 10.73 33.97 -3.60
N LEU A 83 9.45 34.28 -3.85
CA LEU A 83 8.95 35.61 -4.16
C LEU A 83 8.41 36.35 -2.92
N THR A 84 8.06 35.66 -1.84
CA THR A 84 7.43 36.24 -0.65
C THR A 84 8.04 35.70 0.65
N PRO A 85 7.91 36.40 1.79
CA PRO A 85 8.37 35.86 3.08
C PRO A 85 7.43 34.77 3.63
N LEU A 86 6.29 34.51 2.98
CA LEU A 86 5.29 33.56 3.46
C LEU A 86 5.82 32.13 3.37
N ARG A 87 5.64 31.37 4.46
CA ARG A 87 5.95 29.94 4.51
C ARG A 87 4.70 29.17 4.92
N ALA A 88 3.96 28.68 3.92
CA ALA A 88 2.73 27.93 4.15
C ALA A 88 2.98 26.53 4.73
N ILE A 89 4.10 25.89 4.36
CA ILE A 89 4.51 24.58 4.87
C ILE A 89 5.92 24.63 5.44
N SER A 90 6.17 23.85 6.49
CA SER A 90 7.51 23.70 7.06
C SER A 90 8.42 22.86 6.15
N GLN A 91 9.74 23.02 6.29
CA GLN A 91 10.70 22.24 5.51
C GLN A 91 10.62 20.74 5.82
N SER A 92 10.34 20.37 7.08
CA SER A 92 10.16 18.96 7.46
C SER A 92 8.97 18.35 6.74
N GLN A 93 7.82 19.04 6.71
CA GLN A 93 6.62 18.58 6.02
C GLN A 93 6.84 18.43 4.51
N LEU A 94 7.56 19.38 3.88
CA LEU A 94 7.91 19.27 2.46
C LEU A 94 8.80 18.04 2.21
N LEU A 95 9.84 17.83 3.03
CA LEU A 95 10.73 16.67 2.88
C LEU A 95 10.00 15.35 3.12
N GLU A 96 9.01 15.29 4.02
CA GLU A 96 8.17 14.11 4.20
C GLU A 96 7.43 13.75 2.90
N ILE A 97 6.79 14.74 2.27
CA ILE A 97 6.09 14.56 0.99
C ILE A 97 7.10 14.16 -0.10
N CYS A 98 8.25 14.82 -0.19
CA CYS A 98 9.28 14.52 -1.19
C CYS A 98 9.81 13.09 -1.05
N VAL A 99 10.05 12.59 0.16
CA VAL A 99 10.51 11.22 0.37
C VAL A 99 9.46 10.22 -0.12
N VAL A 100 8.18 10.44 0.20
CA VAL A 100 7.09 9.58 -0.27
C VAL A 100 7.00 9.61 -1.79
N ILE A 101 7.04 10.79 -2.43
CA ILE A 101 7.02 10.94 -3.90
C ILE A 101 8.18 10.18 -4.54
N VAL A 102 9.40 10.32 -4.00
CA VAL A 102 10.59 9.63 -4.55
C VAL A 102 10.45 8.12 -4.43
N ILE A 103 10.03 7.61 -3.27
CA ILE A 103 9.81 6.16 -3.08
C ILE A 103 8.74 5.67 -4.04
N THR A 104 7.60 6.37 -4.14
CA THR A 104 6.52 6.02 -5.06
C THR A 104 6.99 6.04 -6.52
N GLY A 105 7.71 7.08 -6.95
CA GLY A 105 8.24 7.18 -8.32
C GLY A 105 9.26 6.11 -8.67
N LEU A 106 10.14 5.74 -7.72
CA LEU A 106 11.10 4.65 -7.88
C LEU A 106 10.46 3.26 -7.97
N LEU A 107 9.25 3.09 -7.46
CA LEU A 107 8.47 1.85 -7.61
C LEU A 107 7.61 1.91 -8.88
N LEU A 108 6.90 3.01 -9.10
CA LEU A 108 5.91 3.19 -10.15
C LEU A 108 6.54 3.21 -11.54
N TYR A 109 7.50 4.11 -11.80
CA TYR A 109 8.00 4.30 -13.17
C TYR A 109 8.76 3.10 -13.73
N PRO A 110 9.61 2.39 -12.98
CA PRO A 110 10.21 1.15 -13.49
C PRO A 110 9.17 0.09 -13.87
N THR A 111 8.09 -0.03 -13.09
CA THR A 111 7.01 -0.98 -13.40
C THR A 111 6.27 -0.59 -14.68
N ALA A 112 6.01 0.72 -14.88
CA ALA A 112 5.38 1.25 -16.09
C ALA A 112 6.25 1.10 -17.34
N LEU A 113 7.58 1.13 -17.18
CA LEU A 113 8.54 0.92 -18.28
C LEU A 113 8.72 -0.57 -18.64
N GLY A 114 8.01 -1.49 -17.99
CA GLY A 114 8.10 -2.93 -18.25
C GLY A 114 9.35 -3.59 -17.66
N LEU A 115 10.00 -2.98 -16.67
CA LEU A 115 11.15 -3.59 -15.97
C LEU A 115 10.73 -4.69 -14.98
N THR A 116 9.44 -4.83 -14.70
CA THR A 116 8.88 -5.84 -13.81
C THR A 116 7.70 -6.54 -14.46
N TYR A 117 7.30 -7.68 -13.89
CA TYR A 117 6.10 -8.41 -14.32
C TYR A 117 4.80 -7.61 -14.11
N PHE A 118 4.77 -6.76 -13.08
CA PHE A 118 3.63 -5.89 -12.78
C PHE A 118 3.79 -4.53 -13.41
N ASP A 119 2.66 -3.94 -13.83
CA ASP A 119 2.54 -2.53 -14.17
C ASP A 119 1.62 -1.85 -13.13
N LEU A 120 2.21 -1.15 -12.17
CA LEU A 120 1.44 -0.45 -11.11
C LEU A 120 0.71 0.78 -11.66
N TYR A 121 1.19 1.35 -12.77
CA TYR A 121 0.62 2.55 -13.37
C TYR A 121 -0.74 2.28 -14.00
N ARG A 122 -0.97 1.05 -14.48
CA ARG A 122 -2.27 0.59 -14.99
C ARG A 122 -3.42 0.74 -13.98
N PHE A 123 -3.15 0.61 -12.69
CA PHE A 123 -4.19 0.75 -11.65
C PHE A 123 -4.77 2.17 -11.54
N GLY A 124 -4.21 3.15 -12.23
CA GLY A 124 -4.74 4.50 -12.23
C GLY A 124 -5.85 4.77 -13.25
N PHE A 125 -5.96 4.01 -14.35
CA PHE A 125 -7.01 4.19 -15.38
C PHE A 125 -8.40 3.75 -14.91
N TYR A 126 -8.47 2.71 -14.08
CA TYR A 126 -9.72 2.23 -13.46
C TYR A 126 -9.42 1.96 -11.98
N PRO A 127 -9.51 2.97 -11.10
CA PRO A 127 -8.92 2.93 -9.76
C PRO A 127 -9.75 2.13 -8.75
N VAL A 128 -10.26 0.96 -9.13
CA VAL A 128 -10.98 0.02 -8.28
C VAL A 128 -10.08 -0.47 -7.14
N VAL A 129 -8.79 -0.66 -7.42
CA VAL A 129 -7.76 -1.01 -6.45
C VAL A 129 -7.05 0.22 -5.88
N LEU A 130 -6.65 1.16 -6.74
CA LEU A 130 -5.90 2.34 -6.30
C LEU A 130 -6.73 3.26 -5.40
N GLY A 131 -8.04 3.35 -5.61
CA GLY A 131 -8.97 4.12 -4.77
C GLY A 131 -8.94 3.73 -3.29
N PRO A 132 -9.24 2.48 -2.90
CA PRO A 132 -9.14 2.05 -1.51
C PRO A 132 -7.73 2.17 -0.95
N VAL A 133 -6.67 1.91 -1.73
CA VAL A 133 -5.28 2.15 -1.31
C VAL A 133 -5.05 3.61 -0.93
N LEU A 134 -5.46 4.56 -1.79
CA LEU A 134 -5.33 5.99 -1.52
C LEU A 134 -6.14 6.43 -0.31
N PHE A 135 -7.34 5.88 -0.13
CA PHE A 135 -8.14 6.16 1.06
C PHE A 135 -7.44 5.71 2.34
N VAL A 136 -6.83 4.52 2.35
CA VAL A 136 -6.06 4.04 3.50
C VAL A 136 -4.86 4.94 3.78
N VAL A 137 -4.13 5.36 2.75
CA VAL A 137 -2.98 6.29 2.90
C VAL A 137 -3.46 7.66 3.42
N PHE A 138 -4.57 8.18 2.89
CA PHE A 138 -5.20 9.41 3.37
C PHE A 138 -5.62 9.30 4.85
N ALA A 139 -6.40 8.29 5.20
CA ALA A 139 -6.89 8.10 6.56
C ALA A 139 -5.75 7.86 7.55
N GLY A 140 -4.75 7.05 7.17
CA GLY A 140 -3.58 6.77 8.00
C GLY A 140 -2.70 8.01 8.21
N THR A 141 -2.47 8.82 7.17
CA THR A 141 -1.72 10.08 7.32
C THR A 141 -2.46 11.11 8.16
N ALA A 142 -3.78 11.23 7.99
CA ALA A 142 -4.64 12.07 8.82
C ALA A 142 -4.59 11.63 10.30
N TRP A 143 -4.73 10.33 10.56
CA TRP A 143 -4.63 9.76 11.91
C TRP A 143 -3.28 10.00 12.58
N CYS A 144 -2.19 9.96 11.79
CA CYS A 144 -0.85 10.26 12.28
C CYS A 144 -0.58 11.76 12.49
N GLY A 145 -1.58 12.64 12.31
CA GLY A 145 -1.44 14.09 12.46
C GLY A 145 -0.74 14.79 11.30
N ARG A 146 -0.54 14.11 10.15
CA ARG A 146 0.09 14.67 8.95
C ARG A 146 -0.94 15.35 8.04
N SER A 147 -1.58 16.39 8.55
CA SER A 147 -2.71 17.07 7.90
C SER A 147 -2.38 17.63 6.51
N VAL A 148 -1.15 18.14 6.29
CA VAL A 148 -0.72 18.66 4.99
C VAL A 148 -0.70 17.57 3.93
N THR A 149 -0.08 16.42 4.23
CA THR A 149 -0.03 15.27 3.31
C THR A 149 -1.42 14.70 3.05
N ALA A 150 -2.25 14.56 4.09
CA ALA A 150 -3.62 14.10 3.94
C ALA A 150 -4.46 15.06 3.06
N SER A 151 -4.32 16.37 3.27
CA SER A 151 -5.02 17.38 2.47
C SER A 151 -4.59 17.35 1.01
N LEU A 152 -3.30 17.14 0.75
CA LEU A 152 -2.78 17.00 -0.61
C LEU A 152 -3.38 15.78 -1.32
N ILE A 153 -3.39 14.61 -0.67
CA ILE A 153 -3.99 13.39 -1.24
C ILE A 153 -5.48 13.59 -1.53
N ALA A 154 -6.22 14.16 -0.58
CA ALA A 154 -7.64 14.46 -0.77
C ALA A 154 -7.87 15.43 -1.93
N PHE A 155 -7.04 16.47 -2.04
CA PHE A 155 -7.13 17.44 -3.13
C PHE A 155 -6.85 16.79 -4.49
N CYS A 156 -5.82 15.94 -4.60
CA CYS A 156 -5.54 15.21 -5.84
C CYS A 156 -6.70 14.28 -6.23
N PHE A 157 -7.30 13.56 -5.28
CA PHE A 157 -8.45 12.69 -5.54
C PHE A 157 -9.71 13.47 -5.96
N ILE A 158 -9.99 14.61 -5.32
CA ILE A 158 -11.10 15.50 -5.71
C ILE A 158 -10.85 16.07 -7.11
N ALA A 159 -9.62 16.50 -7.40
CA ALA A 159 -9.25 17.01 -8.72
C ALA A 159 -9.43 15.94 -9.81
N PHE A 160 -9.06 14.69 -9.54
CA PHE A 160 -9.32 13.55 -10.42
C PHE A 160 -10.82 13.33 -10.62
N SER A 161 -11.60 13.27 -9.54
CA SER A 161 -13.05 13.04 -9.58
C SER A 161 -13.81 14.12 -10.35
N LEU A 162 -13.26 15.34 -10.41
CA LEU A 162 -13.83 16.47 -11.13
C LEU A 162 -13.28 16.63 -12.56
N GLY A 163 -12.24 15.87 -12.94
CA GLY A 163 -11.58 15.95 -14.25
C GLY A 163 -10.79 17.24 -14.45
N PHE A 164 -9.91 17.59 -13.49
CA PHE A 164 -9.07 18.81 -13.60
C PHE A 164 -8.01 18.70 -14.71
N LEU A 165 -7.49 17.51 -14.97
CA LEU A 165 -6.51 17.23 -16.04
C LEU A 165 -7.19 16.48 -17.19
N GLU A 166 -6.55 16.50 -18.36
CA GLU A 166 -6.99 15.74 -19.53
C GLU A 166 -6.81 14.22 -19.35
N SER A 167 -5.86 13.81 -18.50
CA SER A 167 -5.63 12.41 -18.18
C SER A 167 -6.80 11.81 -17.39
N ASP A 168 -7.14 10.58 -17.74
CA ASP A 168 -8.07 9.70 -17.04
C ASP A 168 -7.34 8.75 -16.06
N ASN A 169 -6.04 8.91 -15.87
CA ASN A 169 -5.23 8.12 -14.94
C ASN A 169 -5.00 8.85 -13.61
N LEU A 170 -5.44 8.25 -12.49
CA LEU A 170 -5.31 8.84 -11.15
C LEU A 170 -3.84 9.05 -10.71
N TRP A 171 -2.88 8.27 -11.21
CA TRP A 171 -1.46 8.51 -10.92
C TRP A 171 -0.99 9.87 -11.42
N ASP A 172 -1.47 10.32 -12.58
CA ASP A 172 -1.08 11.60 -13.17
C ASP A 172 -1.53 12.80 -12.33
N TYR A 173 -2.52 12.62 -11.46
CA TYR A 173 -2.93 13.66 -10.50
C TYR A 173 -2.04 13.66 -9.27
N LEU A 174 -1.47 12.51 -8.90
CA LEU A 174 -0.69 12.31 -7.68
C LEU A 174 0.80 12.60 -7.87
N ILE A 175 1.38 12.21 -9.00
CA ILE A 175 2.81 12.25 -9.24
C ILE A 175 3.11 12.36 -10.74
N ASP A 176 4.15 13.10 -11.07
CA ASP A 176 4.70 13.22 -12.42
C ASP A 176 6.24 13.14 -12.41
N PRO A 177 6.89 12.86 -13.55
CA PRO A 177 8.35 12.76 -13.59
C PRO A 177 9.07 14.04 -13.15
N VAL A 178 8.52 15.22 -13.44
CA VAL A 178 9.14 16.51 -13.12
C VAL A 178 9.17 16.75 -11.61
N VAL A 179 8.02 16.58 -10.92
CA VAL A 179 7.96 16.72 -9.47
C VAL A 179 8.77 15.63 -8.77
N THR A 180 8.85 14.42 -9.36
CA THR A 180 9.67 13.32 -8.84
C THR A 180 11.14 13.66 -8.85
N ILE A 181 11.66 14.16 -9.99
CA ILE A 181 13.06 14.61 -10.11
C ILE A 181 13.32 15.77 -9.15
N TYR A 182 12.42 16.74 -9.08
CA TYR A 182 12.55 17.87 -8.15
C TYR A 182 12.65 17.38 -6.69
N CYS A 183 11.73 16.51 -6.25
CA CYS A 183 11.73 15.93 -4.92
C CYS A 183 13.01 15.12 -4.65
N LEU A 184 13.52 14.38 -5.63
CA LEU A 184 14.78 13.66 -5.53
C LEU A 184 15.95 14.62 -5.25
N THR A 185 16.03 15.74 -5.97
CA THR A 185 17.08 16.75 -5.72
C THR A 185 17.02 17.31 -4.29
N LEU A 186 15.80 17.58 -3.77
CA LEU A 186 15.61 18.06 -2.40
C LEU A 186 16.01 17.03 -1.35
N VAL A 187 15.63 15.75 -1.56
CA VAL A 187 15.99 14.65 -0.67
C VAL A 187 17.51 14.46 -0.63
N ILE A 188 18.19 14.49 -1.78
CA ILE A 188 19.66 14.39 -1.86
C ILE A 188 20.34 15.56 -1.16
N ARG A 189 19.85 16.79 -1.39
CA ARG A 189 20.41 18.02 -0.80
C ARG A 189 20.24 18.06 0.72
N HIS A 190 19.15 17.49 1.24
CA HIS A 190 18.81 17.50 2.66
C HIS A 190 18.93 16.12 3.33
N ARG A 191 19.74 15.21 2.78
CA ARG A 191 19.90 13.82 3.27
C ARG A 191 20.21 13.68 4.76
N ASN A 192 20.90 14.66 5.34
CA ASN A 192 21.28 14.64 6.77
C ASN A 192 20.13 15.07 7.70
N ASN A 193 19.08 15.69 7.15
CA ASN A 193 17.96 16.26 7.88
C ASN A 193 16.62 15.62 7.48
N LEU A 194 16.65 14.37 6.99
CA LEU A 194 15.43 13.70 6.58
C LEU A 194 14.54 13.38 7.80
N PRO A 195 13.21 13.52 7.65
CA PRO A 195 12.26 13.17 8.70
C PRO A 195 12.33 11.67 9.01
N LYS A 196 12.22 11.32 10.29
CA LYS A 196 12.18 9.91 10.72
C LYS A 196 10.74 9.40 10.66
N PHE A 197 10.52 8.38 9.84
CA PHE A 197 9.24 7.67 9.77
C PHE A 197 9.22 6.55 10.81
N VAL A 198 8.89 6.88 12.06
CA VAL A 198 8.67 5.88 13.11
C VAL A 198 7.19 5.86 13.44
N LEU A 199 6.54 4.72 13.21
CA LEU A 199 5.16 4.48 13.60
C LEU A 199 5.13 3.78 14.96
N SER A 200 4.27 4.25 15.85
CA SER A 200 3.95 3.56 17.10
C SER A 200 3.17 2.28 16.83
N GLN A 201 3.19 1.34 17.78
CA GLN A 201 2.38 0.12 17.71
C GLN A 201 0.89 0.44 17.47
N GLN A 202 0.34 1.40 18.21
CA GLN A 202 -1.06 1.81 18.06
C GLN A 202 -1.36 2.35 16.66
N GLN A 203 -0.45 3.12 16.06
CA GLN A 203 -0.62 3.61 14.68
C GLN A 203 -0.62 2.45 13.68
N ILE A 204 0.26 1.45 13.84
CA ILE A 204 0.30 0.27 12.96
C ILE A 204 -0.99 -0.54 13.08
N GLU A 205 -1.44 -0.82 14.31
CA GLU A 205 -2.69 -1.54 14.56
C GLU A 205 -3.90 -0.80 13.98
N THR A 206 -3.95 0.53 14.14
CA THR A 206 -5.05 1.35 13.62
C THR A 206 -5.05 1.41 12.10
N MET A 207 -3.89 1.60 11.47
CA MET A 207 -3.76 1.61 10.01
C MET A 207 -4.12 0.24 9.42
N ALA A 208 -3.70 -0.86 10.05
CA ALA A 208 -4.09 -2.21 9.62
C ALA A 208 -5.61 -2.43 9.71
N ALA A 209 -6.25 -1.94 10.79
CA ALA A 209 -7.71 -1.99 10.93
C ALA A 209 -8.42 -1.12 9.86
N MET A 210 -7.89 0.07 9.54
CA MET A 210 -8.38 0.91 8.44
C MET A 210 -8.25 0.19 7.10
N THR A 211 -7.12 -0.47 6.83
CA THR A 211 -6.94 -1.28 5.62
C THR A 211 -8.01 -2.36 5.50
N ILE A 212 -8.20 -3.17 6.54
CA ILE A 212 -9.22 -4.22 6.56
C ILE A 212 -10.61 -3.63 6.31
N ALA A 213 -10.99 -2.58 7.06
CA ALA A 213 -12.31 -1.98 6.97
C ALA A 213 -12.57 -1.38 5.58
N THR A 214 -11.61 -0.65 5.01
CA THR A 214 -11.75 -0.04 3.68
C THR A 214 -11.84 -1.10 2.59
N PHE A 215 -10.96 -2.10 2.58
CA PHE A 215 -10.99 -3.13 1.55
C PHE A 215 -12.27 -3.96 1.65
N LEU A 216 -12.71 -4.36 2.84
CA LEU A 216 -13.97 -5.09 3.00
C LEU A 216 -15.18 -4.24 2.60
N PHE A 217 -15.19 -2.94 2.92
CA PHE A 217 -16.26 -2.04 2.47
C PHE A 217 -16.34 -1.98 0.94
N PHE A 218 -15.20 -1.82 0.26
CA PHE A 218 -15.14 -1.84 -1.20
C PHE A 218 -15.54 -3.20 -1.76
N SER A 219 -15.13 -4.31 -1.15
CA SER A 219 -15.55 -5.65 -1.55
C SER A 219 -17.07 -5.82 -1.48
N ILE A 220 -17.72 -5.38 -0.40
CA ILE A 220 -19.18 -5.43 -0.26
C ILE A 220 -19.84 -4.59 -1.34
N TYR A 221 -19.35 -3.36 -1.53
CA TYR A 221 -19.88 -2.46 -2.54
C TYR A 221 -19.76 -3.06 -3.95
N LEU A 222 -18.58 -3.53 -4.33
CA LEU A 222 -18.33 -4.10 -5.65
C LEU A 222 -19.11 -5.41 -5.83
N ALA A 223 -19.08 -6.34 -4.88
CA ALA A 223 -19.83 -7.59 -5.01
C ALA A 223 -21.33 -7.36 -5.20
N LYS A 224 -21.90 -6.33 -4.54
CA LYS A 224 -23.33 -6.03 -4.61
C LYS A 224 -23.74 -5.22 -5.84
N PHE A 225 -22.93 -4.24 -6.25
CA PHE A 225 -23.30 -3.25 -7.26
C PHE A 225 -22.53 -3.38 -8.59
N ASN A 226 -21.41 -4.10 -8.60
CA ASN A 226 -20.58 -4.34 -9.77
C ASN A 226 -19.76 -5.64 -9.63
N GLU A 227 -20.47 -6.78 -9.60
CA GLU A 227 -19.87 -8.12 -9.45
C GLU A 227 -18.76 -8.41 -10.49
N PRO A 228 -18.87 -7.99 -11.77
CA PRO A 228 -17.79 -8.16 -12.72
C PRO A 228 -16.48 -7.49 -12.29
N SER A 229 -16.51 -6.22 -11.85
CA SER A 229 -15.29 -5.55 -11.36
C SER A 229 -14.80 -6.13 -10.04
N PHE A 230 -15.69 -6.63 -9.17
CA PHE A 230 -15.26 -7.38 -7.99
C PHE A 230 -14.41 -8.59 -8.40
N ARG A 231 -14.95 -9.41 -9.31
CA ARG A 231 -14.37 -10.72 -9.67
C ARG A 231 -13.15 -10.63 -10.58
N TYR A 232 -13.17 -9.74 -11.57
CA TYR A 232 -12.17 -9.70 -12.65
C TYR A 232 -11.16 -8.56 -12.54
N GLU A 233 -11.33 -7.66 -11.56
CA GLU A 233 -10.39 -6.56 -11.35
C GLU A 233 -9.91 -6.51 -9.90
N PHE A 234 -10.82 -6.58 -8.93
CA PHE A 234 -10.49 -6.42 -7.51
C PHE A 234 -9.91 -7.70 -6.88
N THR A 235 -10.52 -8.86 -7.15
CA THR A 235 -10.09 -10.19 -6.65
C THR A 235 -9.64 -11.10 -7.79
N ILE A 236 -8.98 -10.52 -8.80
CA ILE A 236 -8.38 -11.30 -9.88
C ILE A 236 -7.22 -12.13 -9.31
N GLU A 237 -7.05 -13.34 -9.83
CA GLU A 237 -5.86 -14.18 -9.59
C GLU A 237 -4.58 -13.40 -9.95
N ASP A 238 -3.52 -13.60 -9.18
CA ASP A 238 -2.28 -12.81 -9.22
C ASP A 238 -2.49 -11.31 -9.04
N GLY A 239 -3.65 -10.93 -8.51
CA GLY A 239 -4.08 -9.56 -8.35
C GLY A 239 -3.43 -8.88 -7.16
N PHE A 240 -3.71 -7.59 -7.04
CA PHE A 240 -3.17 -6.76 -5.96
C PHE A 240 -3.46 -7.30 -4.56
N VAL A 241 -4.65 -7.90 -4.34
CA VAL A 241 -5.08 -8.44 -3.05
C VAL A 241 -4.22 -9.63 -2.62
N GLU A 242 -4.00 -10.61 -3.49
CA GLU A 242 -3.12 -11.77 -3.25
C GLU A 242 -1.68 -11.32 -2.98
N TRP A 243 -1.14 -10.40 -3.78
CA TRP A 243 0.20 -9.84 -3.53
C TRP A 243 0.32 -9.13 -2.17
N CYS A 244 -0.75 -8.48 -1.71
CA CYS A 244 -0.75 -7.94 -0.35
C CYS A 244 -0.72 -9.05 0.71
N THR A 245 -1.48 -10.13 0.52
CA THR A 245 -1.42 -11.33 1.38
C THR A 245 0.01 -11.88 1.45
N VAL A 246 0.67 -12.02 0.30
CA VAL A 246 2.07 -12.46 0.19
C VAL A 246 3.00 -11.55 0.98
N VAL A 247 2.90 -10.23 0.81
CA VAL A 247 3.74 -9.27 1.54
C VAL A 247 3.51 -9.37 3.04
N VAL A 248 2.26 -9.49 3.49
CA VAL A 248 1.90 -9.60 4.91
C VAL A 248 2.45 -10.90 5.52
N LEU A 249 2.29 -12.03 4.83
CA LEU A 249 2.82 -13.32 5.25
C LEU A 249 4.36 -13.33 5.25
N PHE A 250 4.99 -12.71 4.27
CA PHE A 250 6.45 -12.57 4.19
C PHE A 250 7.01 -11.70 5.32
N VAL A 251 6.37 -10.57 5.64
CA VAL A 251 6.75 -9.74 6.80
C VAL A 251 6.60 -10.54 8.10
N THR A 252 5.53 -11.31 8.24
CA THR A 252 5.29 -12.17 9.40
C THR A 252 6.37 -13.26 9.52
N MET A 253 6.73 -13.91 8.40
CA MET A 253 7.85 -14.85 8.31
C MET A 253 9.15 -14.21 8.80
N MET A 254 9.48 -13.00 8.33
CA MET A 254 10.69 -12.29 8.73
C MET A 254 10.73 -11.98 10.24
N VAL A 255 9.58 -11.65 10.84
CA VAL A 255 9.47 -11.45 12.29
C VAL A 255 9.71 -12.75 13.05
N CYS A 256 9.12 -13.86 12.62
CA CYS A 256 9.32 -15.17 13.21
C CYS A 256 10.78 -15.65 13.09
N ALA A 257 11.38 -15.50 11.90
CA ALA A 257 12.78 -15.82 11.66
C ALA A 257 13.70 -15.00 12.57
N LYS A 258 13.47 -13.68 12.67
CA LYS A 258 14.23 -12.81 13.57
C LYS A 258 14.10 -13.25 15.04
N ARG A 259 12.92 -13.66 15.49
CA ARG A 259 12.70 -14.19 16.83
C ARG A 259 13.48 -15.48 17.06
N PHE A 260 13.44 -16.41 16.11
CA PHE A 260 14.23 -17.65 16.16
C PHE A 260 15.72 -17.34 16.35
N TRP A 261 16.31 -16.51 15.49
CA TRP A 261 17.73 -16.16 15.56
C TRP A 261 18.12 -15.48 16.87
N ARG A 262 17.28 -14.58 17.38
CA ARG A 262 17.55 -13.84 18.63
C ARG A 262 17.44 -14.74 19.86
N LEU A 263 16.57 -15.73 19.84
CA LEU A 263 16.22 -16.57 21.00
C LEU A 263 16.92 -17.94 21.01
N ARG A 264 17.63 -18.31 19.93
CA ARG A 264 18.25 -19.64 19.76
C ARG A 264 19.22 -20.07 20.88
N GLN A 265 19.81 -19.12 21.59
CA GLN A 265 20.75 -19.38 22.69
C GLN A 265 20.10 -19.31 24.08
N VAL A 266 18.83 -18.90 24.16
CA VAL A 266 18.14 -18.59 25.43
C VAL A 266 16.91 -19.45 25.66
N ARG A 267 16.29 -19.97 24.59
CA ARG A 267 15.03 -20.72 24.66
C ARG A 267 15.23 -22.22 24.39
N SER A 268 14.27 -23.02 24.84
CA SER A 268 14.30 -24.49 24.71
C SER A 268 14.20 -24.93 23.24
N GLY A 269 14.62 -26.17 22.95
CA GLY A 269 14.49 -26.76 21.62
C GLY A 269 13.06 -26.73 21.09
N LEU A 270 12.07 -27.10 21.92
CA LEU A 270 10.65 -27.09 21.55
C LEU A 270 10.17 -25.68 21.14
N PHE A 271 10.53 -24.65 21.90
CA PHE A 271 10.19 -23.25 21.58
C PHE A 271 10.72 -22.86 20.20
N LEU A 272 11.96 -23.23 19.92
CA LEU A 272 12.63 -22.93 18.65
C LEU A 272 12.04 -23.75 17.50
N THR A 273 11.71 -25.03 17.72
CA THR A 273 11.04 -25.88 16.74
C THR A 273 9.70 -25.29 16.33
N VAL A 274 8.86 -24.88 17.29
CA VAL A 274 7.55 -24.28 16.96
C VAL A 274 7.70 -22.92 16.28
N THR A 275 8.67 -22.10 16.70
CA THR A 275 8.97 -20.83 16.02
C THR A 275 9.45 -21.05 14.58
N ALA A 276 10.26 -22.09 14.34
CA ALA A 276 10.72 -22.47 13.01
C ALA A 276 9.57 -22.99 12.15
N LEU A 277 8.70 -23.86 12.70
CA LEU A 277 7.50 -24.33 12.02
C LEU A 277 6.56 -23.18 11.63
N LEU A 278 6.36 -22.19 12.52
CA LEU A 278 5.56 -21.01 12.21
C LEU A 278 6.22 -20.16 11.10
N THR A 279 7.55 -20.07 11.08
CA THR A 279 8.29 -19.40 9.99
C THR A 279 8.07 -20.11 8.66
N LEU A 280 8.21 -21.44 8.65
CA LEU A 280 7.98 -22.28 7.46
C LEU A 280 6.52 -22.24 7.00
N LEU A 281 5.55 -22.18 7.93
CA LEU A 281 4.14 -22.03 7.61
C LEU A 281 3.85 -20.70 6.90
N CYS A 282 4.44 -19.59 7.38
CA CYS A 282 4.29 -18.29 6.72
C CYS A 282 4.96 -18.28 5.34
N LEU A 283 6.12 -18.91 5.19
CA LEU A 283 6.79 -19.09 3.91
C LEU A 283 5.94 -19.92 2.95
N PHE A 284 5.39 -21.03 3.43
CA PHE A 284 4.52 -21.91 2.67
C PHE A 284 3.28 -21.15 2.19
N GLY A 285 2.58 -20.44 3.09
CA GLY A 285 1.42 -19.61 2.73
C GLY A 285 1.77 -18.56 1.69
N ALA A 286 2.84 -17.78 1.90
CA ALA A 286 3.29 -16.77 0.94
C ALA A 286 3.68 -17.39 -0.42
N GLY A 287 4.26 -18.59 -0.42
CA GLY A 287 4.60 -19.33 -1.62
C GLY A 287 3.37 -19.83 -2.37
N GLU A 288 2.39 -20.38 -1.66
CA GLU A 288 1.13 -20.85 -2.25
C GLU A 288 0.37 -19.71 -2.95
N GLU A 289 0.32 -18.51 -2.36
CA GLU A 289 -0.35 -17.32 -2.91
C GLU A 289 0.28 -16.81 -4.23
N ILE A 290 1.54 -17.13 -4.53
CA ILE A 290 2.20 -16.80 -5.81
C ILE A 290 2.50 -18.04 -6.64
N SER A 291 1.89 -19.17 -6.31
CA SER A 291 2.11 -20.45 -6.97
C SER A 291 3.59 -20.80 -7.07
N TRP A 292 4.32 -20.57 -5.97
CA TRP A 292 5.76 -20.77 -5.82
C TRP A 292 6.62 -20.01 -6.85
N GLY A 293 6.11 -18.91 -7.39
CA GLY A 293 6.79 -18.13 -8.42
C GLY A 293 6.79 -18.80 -9.80
N GLN A 294 5.93 -19.81 -10.01
CA GLN A 294 5.81 -20.52 -11.28
C GLN A 294 5.69 -19.55 -12.47
N ARG A 295 4.82 -18.54 -12.36
CA ARG A 295 4.60 -17.53 -13.40
C ARG A 295 5.78 -16.58 -13.58
N ILE A 296 6.48 -16.26 -12.49
CA ILE A 296 7.64 -15.35 -12.49
C ILE A 296 8.82 -16.00 -13.21
N PHE A 297 9.04 -17.30 -12.98
CA PHE A 297 10.15 -18.05 -13.55
C PHE A 297 9.78 -18.81 -14.83
N GLY A 298 8.54 -18.68 -15.32
CA GLY A 298 8.06 -19.39 -16.51
C GLY A 298 8.08 -20.91 -16.38
N ILE A 299 7.87 -21.43 -15.17
CA ILE A 299 7.89 -22.88 -14.91
C ILE A 299 6.60 -23.50 -15.43
N GLU A 300 6.71 -24.51 -16.27
CA GLU A 300 5.54 -25.24 -16.77
C GLU A 300 4.97 -26.18 -15.70
N THR A 301 3.66 -26.32 -15.70
CA THR A 301 2.94 -27.26 -14.85
C THR A 301 3.24 -28.70 -15.29
N PRO A 302 3.71 -29.58 -14.40
CA PRO A 302 3.89 -30.98 -14.72
C PRO A 302 2.57 -31.65 -15.17
N ASP A 303 2.64 -32.58 -16.12
CA ASP A 303 1.45 -33.24 -16.68
C ASP A 303 0.57 -33.93 -15.62
N TYR A 304 1.15 -34.47 -14.56
CA TYR A 304 0.40 -35.12 -13.48
C TYR A 304 -0.45 -34.15 -12.62
N LEU A 305 -0.19 -32.84 -12.69
CA LEU A 305 -0.95 -31.79 -11.99
C LEU A 305 -1.97 -31.08 -12.88
N LYS A 306 -1.79 -31.12 -14.21
CA LYS A 306 -2.67 -30.40 -15.16
C LYS A 306 -4.14 -30.75 -15.00
N ASP A 307 -4.45 -32.02 -14.72
CA ASP A 307 -5.83 -32.50 -14.58
C ASP A 307 -6.39 -32.39 -13.14
N ARG A 308 -5.53 -32.08 -12.17
CA ARG A 308 -5.86 -32.08 -10.72
C ARG A 308 -5.81 -30.70 -10.09
N ASN A 309 -5.20 -29.73 -10.75
CA ASN A 309 -5.16 -28.34 -10.30
C ASN A 309 -6.07 -27.51 -11.21
N ALA A 310 -7.05 -26.81 -10.64
CA ALA A 310 -8.06 -26.05 -11.39
C ALA A 310 -7.48 -24.91 -12.25
N GLN A 311 -6.23 -24.52 -11.98
CA GLN A 311 -5.54 -23.40 -12.62
C GLN A 311 -4.19 -23.80 -13.21
N GLY A 312 -3.88 -25.10 -13.22
CA GLY A 312 -2.61 -25.60 -13.72
C GLY A 312 -1.43 -25.06 -12.91
N GLU A 313 -1.51 -25.03 -11.59
CA GLU A 313 -0.43 -24.52 -10.74
C GLU A 313 0.37 -25.64 -10.06
N LEU A 314 1.61 -25.31 -9.65
CA LEU A 314 2.46 -26.18 -8.83
C LEU A 314 1.97 -26.32 -7.39
N GLY A 315 1.25 -25.32 -6.89
CA GLY A 315 0.78 -25.24 -5.50
C GLY A 315 -0.38 -26.20 -5.18
N LEU A 316 -0.62 -26.37 -3.88
CA LEU A 316 -1.77 -27.08 -3.34
C LEU A 316 -3.04 -26.21 -3.33
N HIS A 317 -2.89 -24.89 -3.41
CA HIS A 317 -3.95 -23.90 -3.27
C HIS A 317 -5.11 -24.06 -4.26
N ASN A 318 -4.85 -24.58 -5.46
CA ASN A 318 -5.89 -24.84 -6.46
C ASN A 318 -6.11 -26.31 -6.81
N LEU A 319 -5.63 -27.22 -5.96
CA LEU A 319 -5.90 -28.65 -6.11
C LEU A 319 -7.38 -28.95 -5.90
N VAL A 320 -7.92 -29.80 -6.77
CA VAL A 320 -9.28 -30.31 -6.75
C VAL A 320 -9.23 -31.79 -6.45
N VAL A 321 -10.01 -32.21 -5.46
CA VAL A 321 -10.22 -33.63 -5.13
C VAL A 321 -11.68 -33.95 -5.37
N GLU A 322 -11.92 -35.10 -5.98
CA GLU A 322 -13.27 -35.63 -6.16
C GLU A 322 -13.65 -36.43 -4.91
N ILE A 323 -14.68 -35.96 -4.18
CA ILE A 323 -15.24 -36.62 -3.01
C ILE A 323 -16.71 -36.86 -3.32
N ASP A 324 -17.15 -38.12 -3.28
CA ASP A 324 -18.53 -38.54 -3.58
C ASP A 324 -19.08 -38.06 -4.95
N GLY A 325 -18.19 -37.94 -5.95
CA GLY A 325 -18.54 -37.46 -7.31
C GLY A 325 -18.58 -35.94 -7.45
N GLU A 326 -18.32 -35.19 -6.39
CA GLU A 326 -18.21 -33.72 -6.42
C GLU A 326 -16.76 -33.26 -6.40
N ARG A 327 -16.42 -32.30 -7.27
CA ARG A 327 -15.11 -31.66 -7.31
C ARG A 327 -14.99 -30.60 -6.21
N VAL A 328 -14.28 -30.93 -5.14
CA VAL A 328 -14.04 -30.03 -4.00
C VAL A 328 -12.63 -29.43 -4.11
N LYS A 329 -12.54 -28.09 -4.06
CA LYS A 329 -11.24 -27.41 -3.94
C LYS A 329 -10.66 -27.62 -2.54
N ILE A 330 -9.44 -28.14 -2.46
CA ILE A 330 -8.76 -28.41 -1.19
C ILE A 330 -8.62 -27.13 -0.35
N ASN A 331 -8.33 -25.98 -0.99
CA ASN A 331 -8.16 -24.72 -0.28
C ASN A 331 -9.41 -24.33 0.53
N LYS A 332 -10.59 -24.44 -0.09
CA LYS A 332 -11.88 -24.14 0.55
C LYS A 332 -12.14 -25.01 1.78
N LEU A 333 -11.69 -26.26 1.78
CA LEU A 333 -11.88 -27.19 2.90
C LEU A 333 -10.86 -26.93 4.03
N ILE A 334 -9.57 -26.85 3.69
CA ILE A 334 -8.48 -26.75 4.68
C ILE A 334 -8.35 -25.33 5.23
N PHE A 335 -8.21 -24.34 4.35
CA PHE A 335 -7.98 -22.94 4.72
C PHE A 335 -9.27 -22.13 4.91
N GLY A 336 -10.40 -22.60 4.36
CA GLY A 336 -11.72 -22.07 4.69
C GLY A 336 -12.25 -22.63 6.02
N THR A 337 -12.91 -23.78 5.96
CA THR A 337 -13.62 -24.35 7.12
C THR A 337 -12.68 -24.80 8.25
N GLY A 338 -11.57 -25.45 7.90
CA GLY A 338 -10.60 -25.96 8.89
C GLY A 338 -9.96 -24.83 9.71
N LEU A 339 -9.50 -23.77 9.04
CA LEU A 339 -8.93 -22.60 9.69
C LEU A 339 -9.96 -21.87 10.56
N ALA A 340 -11.19 -21.70 10.09
CA ALA A 340 -12.25 -21.05 10.86
C ALA A 340 -12.54 -21.79 12.18
N ILE A 341 -12.61 -23.13 12.15
CA ILE A 341 -12.79 -23.96 13.35
C ILE A 341 -11.56 -23.84 14.27
N ALA A 342 -10.35 -23.95 13.72
CA ALA A 342 -9.11 -23.84 14.49
C ALA A 342 -9.00 -22.48 15.20
N LEU A 343 -9.29 -21.39 14.48
CA LEU A 343 -9.32 -20.03 15.03
C LEU A 343 -10.41 -19.88 16.10
N SER A 344 -11.57 -20.50 15.91
CA SER A 344 -12.66 -20.48 16.91
C SER A 344 -12.25 -21.20 18.20
N ILE A 345 -11.65 -22.38 18.10
CA ILE A 345 -11.09 -23.10 19.25
C ILE A 345 -9.99 -22.25 19.92
N TYR A 346 -9.12 -21.65 19.12
CA TYR A 346 -8.02 -20.83 19.62
C TYR A 346 -8.51 -19.57 20.36
N ALA A 347 -9.52 -18.89 19.82
CA ALA A 347 -10.08 -17.66 20.37
C ALA A 347 -10.98 -17.93 21.59
N PHE A 348 -11.90 -18.90 21.51
CA PHE A 348 -12.94 -19.09 22.53
C PHE A 348 -12.59 -20.13 23.59
N ILE A 349 -11.66 -21.05 23.32
CA ILE A 349 -11.27 -22.09 24.28
C ILE A 349 -9.84 -21.83 24.78
N ALA A 350 -8.86 -21.78 23.88
CA ALA A 350 -7.45 -21.68 24.28
C ALA A 350 -7.14 -20.35 24.98
N THR A 351 -7.63 -19.23 24.46
CA THR A 351 -7.32 -17.90 25.01
C THR A 351 -7.89 -17.66 26.41
N PRO A 352 -9.18 -17.97 26.71
CA PRO A 352 -9.68 -17.87 28.08
C PRO A 352 -8.96 -18.80 29.06
N LEU A 353 -8.66 -20.04 28.64
CA LEU A 353 -7.92 -20.99 29.47
C LEU A 353 -6.49 -20.51 29.77
N TYR A 354 -5.79 -19.96 28.77
CA TYR A 354 -4.46 -19.36 28.93
C TYR A 354 -4.45 -18.23 29.98
N ARG A 355 -5.47 -17.36 29.95
CA ARG A 355 -5.55 -16.22 30.86
C ARG A 355 -5.90 -16.65 32.29
N ARG A 356 -6.71 -17.70 32.46
CA ARG A 356 -7.20 -18.16 33.78
C ARG A 356 -6.32 -19.21 34.45
N ASN A 357 -5.62 -20.07 33.70
CA ASN A 357 -4.90 -21.22 34.25
C ASN A 357 -3.38 -21.13 34.00
N ALA A 358 -2.60 -21.13 35.09
CA ALA A 358 -1.15 -21.01 35.04
C ALA A 358 -0.46 -22.18 34.30
N ARG A 359 -0.98 -23.41 34.39
CA ARG A 359 -0.40 -24.57 33.68
C ARG A 359 -0.59 -24.44 32.17
N VAL A 360 -1.78 -24.01 31.74
CA VAL A 360 -2.09 -23.75 30.33
C VAL A 360 -1.23 -22.60 29.82
N ARG A 361 -1.09 -21.52 30.61
CA ARG A 361 -0.20 -20.40 30.31
C ARG A 361 1.24 -20.84 30.07
N HIS A 362 1.77 -21.65 30.98
CA HIS A 362 3.13 -22.18 30.90
C HIS A 362 3.34 -23.05 29.65
N PHE A 363 2.37 -23.91 29.33
CA PHE A 363 2.39 -24.73 28.11
C PHE A 363 2.47 -23.87 26.84
N PHE A 364 1.54 -22.92 26.65
CA PHE A 364 1.53 -22.05 25.46
C PHE A 364 2.78 -21.17 25.35
N ASN A 365 3.32 -20.71 26.49
CA ASN A 365 4.59 -19.98 26.52
C ASN A 365 5.78 -20.87 26.12
N HIS A 366 5.79 -22.14 26.51
CA HIS A 366 6.85 -23.11 26.16
C HIS A 366 6.88 -23.44 24.67
N ILE A 367 5.73 -23.45 24.01
CA ILE A 367 5.63 -23.68 22.56
C ILE A 367 5.68 -22.39 21.73
N ALA A 368 6.10 -21.26 22.33
CA ALA A 368 6.20 -19.97 21.63
C ALA A 368 4.89 -19.44 21.01
N ALA A 369 3.73 -19.86 21.51
CA ALA A 369 2.45 -19.50 20.90
C ALA A 369 2.11 -18.00 21.12
N PRO A 370 1.89 -17.22 20.05
CA PRO A 370 1.55 -15.81 20.16
C PRO A 370 0.06 -15.63 20.52
N MET A 371 -0.24 -15.39 21.79
CA MET A 371 -1.62 -15.38 22.27
C MET A 371 -2.38 -14.11 21.83
N PRO A 372 -3.65 -14.22 21.41
CA PRO A 372 -4.38 -13.08 20.87
C PRO A 372 -4.88 -12.14 21.97
N ARG A 373 -4.83 -10.86 21.62
CA ARG A 373 -5.52 -9.79 22.34
C ARG A 373 -6.98 -9.76 21.92
N ASN A 374 -7.83 -9.09 22.72
CA ASN A 374 -9.27 -9.08 22.46
C ASN A 374 -9.63 -8.51 21.09
N TYR A 375 -8.94 -7.47 20.63
CA TYR A 375 -9.22 -6.89 19.31
C TYR A 375 -8.76 -7.79 18.15
N HIS A 376 -7.79 -8.70 18.33
CA HIS A 376 -7.47 -9.72 17.32
C HIS A 376 -8.64 -10.68 17.14
N ILE A 377 -9.22 -11.15 18.25
CA ILE A 377 -10.38 -12.05 18.24
C ILE A 377 -11.58 -11.36 17.59
N ILE A 378 -11.89 -10.14 18.03
CA ILE A 378 -12.99 -9.34 17.46
C ILE A 378 -12.73 -9.08 15.98
N GLY A 379 -11.48 -8.77 15.58
CA GLY A 379 -11.08 -8.56 14.19
C GLY A 379 -11.34 -9.79 13.32
N TYR A 380 -10.92 -10.98 13.75
CA TYR A 380 -11.20 -12.22 13.01
C TYR A 380 -12.69 -12.50 12.87
N LEU A 381 -13.46 -12.37 13.95
CA LEU A 381 -14.90 -12.59 13.91
C LEU A 381 -15.58 -11.57 12.99
N PHE A 382 -15.12 -10.31 13.04
CA PHE A 382 -15.61 -9.26 12.16
C PHE A 382 -15.32 -9.58 10.70
N VAL A 383 -14.09 -9.99 10.36
CA VAL A 383 -13.72 -10.39 8.99
C VAL A 383 -14.61 -11.54 8.51
N VAL A 384 -14.67 -12.65 9.26
CA VAL A 384 -15.44 -13.84 8.86
C VAL A 384 -16.92 -13.50 8.73
N ALA A 385 -17.51 -12.81 9.71
CA ALA A 385 -18.92 -12.42 9.66
C ALA A 385 -19.21 -11.48 8.49
N THR A 386 -18.34 -10.50 8.23
CA THR A 386 -18.51 -9.55 7.14
C THR A 386 -18.44 -10.26 5.78
N VAL A 387 -17.43 -11.10 5.56
CA VAL A 387 -17.24 -11.79 4.29
C VAL A 387 -18.37 -12.79 4.04
N GLU A 388 -18.69 -13.64 5.02
CA GLU A 388 -19.68 -14.71 4.86
C GLU A 388 -21.12 -14.19 4.77
N LEU A 389 -21.45 -13.09 5.45
CA LEU A 389 -22.81 -12.56 5.49
C LEU A 389 -23.09 -11.47 4.45
N LEU A 390 -22.08 -10.71 4.01
CA LEU A 390 -22.28 -9.50 3.18
C LEU A 390 -21.67 -9.57 1.78
N ILE A 391 -20.73 -10.49 1.51
CA ILE A 391 -20.11 -10.65 0.19
C ILE A 391 -20.71 -11.86 -0.51
N ASP A 392 -21.69 -11.60 -1.37
CA ASP A 392 -22.37 -12.62 -2.18
C ASP A 392 -21.61 -12.88 -3.48
N SER A 393 -20.48 -13.58 -3.38
CA SER A 393 -19.67 -13.99 -4.53
C SER A 393 -18.93 -15.29 -4.27
N GLY A 394 -18.73 -16.09 -5.31
CA GLY A 394 -17.90 -17.29 -5.27
C GLY A 394 -16.42 -17.00 -4.97
N LYS A 395 -15.99 -15.75 -5.11
CA LYS A 395 -14.63 -15.26 -4.84
C LYS A 395 -14.46 -14.58 -3.48
N ARG A 396 -15.46 -14.68 -2.59
CA ARG A 396 -15.38 -14.06 -1.24
C ARG A 396 -14.21 -14.57 -0.39
N GLY A 397 -13.74 -15.79 -0.63
CA GLY A 397 -12.63 -16.42 0.10
C GLY A 397 -11.34 -15.59 0.08
N GLU A 398 -11.02 -14.96 -1.06
CA GLU A 398 -9.84 -14.10 -1.22
C GLU A 398 -9.82 -12.97 -0.18
N MET A 399 -10.99 -12.42 0.15
CA MET A 399 -11.10 -11.34 1.12
C MET A 399 -10.94 -11.82 2.56
N THR A 400 -11.33 -13.07 2.86
CA THR A 400 -11.05 -13.70 4.15
C THR A 400 -9.56 -13.94 4.32
N GLU A 401 -8.88 -14.42 3.28
CA GLU A 401 -7.43 -14.67 3.29
C GLU A 401 -6.64 -13.37 3.43
N PHE A 402 -6.95 -12.35 2.62
CA PHE A 402 -6.35 -11.03 2.70
C PHE A 402 -6.53 -10.38 4.08
N ALA A 403 -7.77 -10.20 4.54
CA ALA A 403 -8.01 -9.51 5.81
C ALA A 403 -7.58 -10.37 7.01
N GLY A 404 -7.77 -11.68 6.93
CA GLY A 404 -7.36 -12.65 7.94
C GLY A 404 -5.84 -12.71 8.11
N SER A 405 -5.06 -12.59 7.03
CA SER A 405 -3.60 -12.54 7.08
C SER A 405 -3.09 -11.29 7.81
N ILE A 406 -3.77 -10.15 7.67
CA ILE A 406 -3.43 -8.92 8.40
C ILE A 406 -3.68 -9.10 9.90
N VAL A 407 -4.84 -9.64 10.28
CA VAL A 407 -5.13 -9.91 11.71
C VAL A 407 -4.16 -10.94 12.27
N PHE A 408 -3.79 -11.96 11.48
CA PHE A 408 -2.77 -12.95 11.83
C PHE A 408 -1.42 -12.31 12.08
N ALA A 409 -0.95 -11.46 11.17
CA ALA A 409 0.30 -10.73 11.31
C ALA A 409 0.28 -9.87 12.58
N LEU A 410 -0.80 -9.13 12.85
CA LEU A 410 -0.93 -8.36 14.10
C LEU A 410 -0.85 -9.27 15.34
N ASN A 411 -1.48 -10.44 15.31
CA ASN A 411 -1.40 -11.40 16.41
C ASN A 411 0.02 -11.90 16.66
N VAL A 412 0.74 -12.24 15.58
CA VAL A 412 2.12 -12.70 15.67
C VAL A 412 3.03 -11.57 16.12
N ILE A 413 2.91 -10.37 15.55
CA ILE A 413 3.83 -9.24 15.77
C ILE A 413 3.60 -8.62 17.16
N TYR A 414 2.34 -8.43 17.55
CA TYR A 414 1.92 -7.75 18.78
C TYR A 414 1.05 -8.65 19.67
N PRO A 415 1.56 -9.80 20.13
CA PRO A 415 0.77 -10.74 20.91
C PRO A 415 0.42 -10.16 22.29
N TYR A 416 -0.47 -10.86 22.98
CA TYR A 416 -0.82 -10.60 24.38
C TYR A 416 0.34 -10.88 25.34
N ASN A 417 1.20 -11.84 25.01
CA ASN A 417 2.34 -12.31 25.81
C ASN A 417 3.70 -11.93 25.17
N PRO A 418 4.00 -10.65 24.89
CA PRO A 418 5.23 -10.25 24.21
C PRO A 418 6.50 -10.59 25.01
N GLU A 419 6.39 -10.75 26.33
CA GLU A 419 7.49 -11.07 27.23
C GLU A 419 8.20 -12.40 26.91
N ILE A 420 7.51 -13.36 26.28
CA ILE A 420 8.13 -14.64 25.90
C ILE A 420 9.21 -14.45 24.82
N PHE A 421 9.11 -13.36 24.05
CA PHE A 421 10.04 -13.02 22.97
C PHE A 421 11.15 -12.04 23.39
N ASP A 422 11.21 -11.67 24.68
CA ASP A 422 12.30 -10.85 25.24
C ASP A 422 13.45 -11.77 25.71
N PRO A 423 14.66 -11.67 25.12
CA PRO A 423 15.80 -12.50 25.54
C PRO A 423 16.25 -12.24 26.98
N LYS A 424 15.84 -11.13 27.60
CA LYS A 424 16.22 -10.79 28.98
C LYS A 424 15.31 -11.43 30.03
N ARG A 425 14.19 -12.03 29.64
CA ARG A 425 13.19 -12.59 30.58
C ARG A 425 13.24 -14.11 30.57
N SER A 426 13.29 -14.73 31.74
CA SER A 426 13.08 -16.17 31.91
C SER A 426 11.60 -16.52 31.71
N LEU A 427 11.33 -17.71 31.15
CA LEU A 427 9.97 -18.23 30.90
C LEU A 427 9.37 -18.94 32.10
#